data_AF-A0AAW9R4V9-F1
#
_entry.id   AF-A0AAW9R4V9-F1
#
_cell.length_a   1.000
_cell.length_b   1.000
_cell.length_c   1.000
_cell.angle_alpha   90.00
_cell.angle_beta   90.00
_cell.angle_gamma   90.00
#
_symmetry.space_group_name_H-M   'P 1'
#
loop_
_entity.id
_entity.type
_entity.pdbx_description
1 polymer ?
#
loop_
_entity_poly.entity_id
_entity_poly.type
_entity_poly.pdbx_seq_one_letter_code
_entity_poly.pdbx_strand_id
1 'polypeptide(L)'
;MVDHADPGRRDATLRLLYDRYWAHRERSGRTPPSPEGIRIVLHVRRGDRSIVELPDRKLILHGNRVYEDEVAYQNEIVRLEPDFRHTQTRHYVNVLREITAALGTAPASLTVLSDGHGRTLFALIDAVARGLVQISRSERHHLRRLATQWRDEMQSLPWQGPVNRIIGESVADTLRSIDALATADLVIHDAGGFSRVVHRLYRHRSDTLILDSRHFNAASRSHLREWIERRRNQAARADSRTAPLTSAPR
;
A
#
# COMPACT_ATOMS: atom_id res chain seq x y z
N MET A 1 29.90 3.36 3.34
CA MET A 1 29.96 4.57 4.18
C MET A 1 28.55 4.86 4.67
N VAL A 2 28.24 4.47 5.90
CA VAL A 2 26.99 4.84 6.55
C VAL A 2 27.25 6.19 7.18
N ASP A 3 26.61 7.22 6.64
CA ASP A 3 26.72 8.58 7.14
C ASP A 3 26.14 8.62 8.57
N HIS A 4 27.02 8.78 9.56
CA HIS A 4 26.67 9.00 10.97
C HIS A 4 26.20 10.44 11.14
N ALA A 5 25.11 10.79 10.46
CA ALA A 5 24.46 12.07 10.68
C ALA A 5 23.89 12.11 12.11
N ASP A 6 24.21 13.19 12.82
CA ASP A 6 23.75 13.54 14.15
C ASP A 6 22.22 13.30 14.30
N PRO A 7 21.79 12.47 15.27
CA PRO A 7 20.37 12.21 15.56
C PRO A 7 19.56 13.50 15.74
N GLY A 8 20.13 14.55 16.36
CA GLY A 8 19.46 15.82 16.59
C GLY A 8 19.20 16.61 15.31
N ARG A 9 20.14 16.57 14.35
CA ARG A 9 19.94 17.16 13.01
C ARG A 9 18.93 16.38 12.16
N ARG A 10 18.93 15.05 12.25
CA ARG A 10 17.93 14.21 11.56
C ARG A 10 16.52 14.59 12.03
N ASP A 11 16.29 14.73 13.33
CA ASP A 11 14.97 15.10 13.85
C ASP A 11 14.50 16.49 13.42
N ALA A 12 15.41 17.48 13.36
CA ALA A 12 15.08 18.82 12.87
C ALA A 12 14.69 18.83 11.38
N THR A 13 15.42 18.10 10.54
CA THR A 13 15.09 17.99 9.10
C THR A 13 13.76 17.26 8.90
N LEU A 14 13.50 16.17 9.62
CA LEU A 14 12.24 15.44 9.51
C LEU A 14 11.05 16.30 9.94
N ARG A 15 11.19 17.07 11.01
CA ARG A 15 10.17 18.02 11.47
C ARG A 15 9.91 19.11 10.44
N LEU A 16 10.95 19.68 9.84
CA LEU A 16 10.79 20.69 8.78
C LEU A 16 10.03 20.13 7.56
N LEU A 17 10.34 18.88 7.15
CA LEU A 17 9.63 18.22 6.05
C LEU A 17 8.16 17.98 6.38
N TYR A 18 7.87 17.54 7.61
CA TYR A 18 6.51 17.38 8.12
C TYR A 18 5.73 18.71 8.06
N ASP A 19 6.28 19.78 8.66
CA ASP A 19 5.63 21.08 8.75
C ASP A 19 5.36 21.68 7.36
N ARG A 20 6.35 21.59 6.44
CA ARG A 20 6.21 22.06 5.06
C ARG A 20 5.11 21.32 4.30
N TYR A 21 5.03 20.00 4.48
CA TYR A 21 4.02 19.18 3.84
C TYR A 21 2.61 19.59 4.30
N TRP A 22 2.37 19.67 5.61
CA TRP A 22 1.06 20.02 6.16
C TRP A 22 0.65 21.45 5.80
N ALA A 23 1.59 22.41 5.88
CA ALA A 23 1.33 23.79 5.46
C ALA A 23 1.05 23.92 3.95
N HIS A 24 1.67 23.10 3.10
CA HIS A 24 1.33 23.06 1.67
C HIS A 24 -0.04 22.44 1.44
N ARG A 25 -0.33 21.33 2.11
CA ARG A 25 -1.60 20.61 1.99
C ARG A 25 -2.79 21.50 2.35
N GLU A 26 -2.72 22.20 3.48
CA GLU A 26 -3.73 23.16 3.92
C GLU A 26 -3.97 24.26 2.89
N ARG A 27 -2.89 24.90 2.40
CA ARG A 27 -2.97 25.94 1.37
C ARG A 27 -3.53 25.45 0.04
N SER A 28 -3.30 24.19 -0.30
CA SER A 28 -3.77 23.60 -1.56
C SER A 28 -5.27 23.29 -1.57
N GLY A 29 -5.97 23.45 -0.44
CA GLY A 29 -7.41 23.17 -0.36
C GLY A 29 -7.76 21.70 -0.59
N ARG A 30 -6.78 20.78 -0.54
CA ARG A 30 -7.01 19.35 -0.68
C ARG A 30 -7.70 18.85 0.60
N THR A 31 -9.02 18.76 0.53
CA THR A 31 -9.82 18.19 1.60
C THR A 31 -9.36 16.75 1.86
N PRO A 32 -9.09 16.35 3.11
CA PRO A 32 -8.92 14.94 3.41
C PRO A 32 -10.11 14.14 2.86
N PRO A 33 -9.93 12.87 2.43
CA PRO A 33 -11.06 11.96 2.30
C PRO A 33 -11.88 12.05 3.59
N SER A 34 -13.21 12.13 3.46
CA SER A 34 -14.18 12.40 4.53
C SER A 34 -13.74 11.83 5.90
N PRO A 35 -13.83 12.62 6.99
CA PRO A 35 -13.33 12.24 8.31
C PRO A 35 -14.10 11.11 9.00
N GLU A 36 -15.19 10.62 8.41
CA GLU A 36 -16.03 9.60 9.03
C GLU A 36 -15.44 8.19 8.85
N GLY A 37 -14.99 7.62 9.97
CA GLY A 37 -14.57 6.23 10.05
C GLY A 37 -13.06 5.99 9.98
N ILE A 38 -12.71 4.71 9.90
CA ILE A 38 -11.33 4.22 9.87
C ILE A 38 -10.79 4.29 8.44
N ARG A 39 -9.67 4.98 8.23
CA ARG A 39 -9.01 5.12 6.92
C ARG A 39 -7.92 4.06 6.77
N ILE A 40 -8.12 3.16 5.83
CA ILE A 40 -7.22 2.03 5.57
C ILE A 40 -6.49 2.28 4.27
N VAL A 41 -5.18 2.14 4.31
CA VAL A 41 -4.35 2.12 3.10
C VAL A 41 -3.83 0.71 2.90
N LEU A 42 -4.13 0.14 1.74
CA LEU A 42 -3.49 -1.09 1.26
C LEU A 42 -2.49 -0.71 0.18
N HIS A 43 -1.21 -0.92 0.44
CA HIS A 43 -0.17 -0.78 -0.57
C HIS A 43 0.18 -2.14 -1.17
N VAL A 44 -0.08 -2.27 -2.48
CA VAL A 44 0.21 -3.45 -3.28
C VAL A 44 1.39 -3.16 -4.19
N ARG A 45 2.56 -3.70 -3.86
CA ARG A 45 3.77 -3.54 -4.66
C ARG A 45 3.87 -4.65 -5.71
N ARG A 46 3.61 -4.32 -6.97
CA ARG A 46 3.63 -5.26 -8.10
C ARG A 46 4.27 -4.68 -9.38
N GLY A 47 4.67 -3.41 -9.37
CA GLY A 47 5.24 -2.73 -10.54
C GLY A 47 6.70 -3.06 -10.83
N ASP A 48 7.44 -3.49 -9.81
CA ASP A 48 8.88 -3.73 -9.94
C ASP A 48 9.22 -5.22 -9.85
N ARG A 49 8.24 -6.09 -9.53
CA ARG A 49 8.49 -7.47 -9.09
C ARG A 49 7.32 -8.37 -9.44
N SER A 50 7.38 -9.05 -10.58
CA SER A 50 6.31 -9.95 -11.02
C SER A 50 6.85 -11.20 -11.70
N ILE A 51 6.12 -12.30 -11.54
CA ILE A 51 6.27 -13.48 -12.40
C ILE A 51 5.12 -13.45 -13.38
N VAL A 52 5.44 -13.55 -14.66
CA VAL A 52 4.49 -13.68 -15.75
C VAL A 52 4.56 -15.10 -16.26
N GLU A 53 3.50 -15.86 -16.00
CA GLU A 53 3.36 -17.20 -16.56
C GLU A 53 2.90 -17.09 -18.02
N LEU A 54 3.67 -17.69 -18.92
CA LEU A 54 3.36 -17.86 -20.32
C LEU A 54 3.08 -19.36 -20.58
N PRO A 55 2.48 -19.74 -21.72
CA PRO A 55 2.10 -21.14 -21.97
C PRO A 55 3.23 -22.16 -21.76
N ASP A 56 4.44 -21.82 -22.21
CA ASP A 56 5.57 -22.77 -22.21
C ASP A 56 6.71 -22.38 -21.26
N ARG A 57 6.63 -21.22 -20.59
CA ARG A 57 7.69 -20.70 -19.72
C ARG A 57 7.17 -19.63 -18.78
N LYS A 58 8.04 -19.15 -17.89
CA LYS A 58 7.78 -17.99 -17.04
C LYS A 58 8.81 -16.90 -17.31
N LEU A 59 8.38 -15.66 -17.20
CA LEU A 59 9.25 -14.49 -17.21
C LEU A 59 9.23 -13.86 -15.82
N ILE A 60 10.40 -13.66 -15.24
CA ILE A 60 10.57 -13.04 -13.93
C ILE A 60 11.03 -11.60 -14.16
N LEU A 61 10.27 -10.64 -13.64
CA LEU A 61 10.61 -9.22 -13.72
C LEU A 61 11.14 -8.72 -12.37
N HIS A 62 12.25 -7.99 -12.43
CA HIS A 62 12.80 -7.26 -11.30
C HIS A 62 13.32 -5.89 -11.75
N GLY A 63 12.63 -4.81 -11.36
CA GLY A 63 12.89 -3.46 -11.85
C GLY A 63 12.72 -3.40 -13.37
N ASN A 64 13.80 -3.07 -14.07
CA ASN A 64 13.84 -2.96 -15.54
C ASN A 64 14.44 -4.20 -16.21
N ARG A 65 14.64 -5.29 -15.46
CA ARG A 65 15.24 -6.53 -15.97
C ARG A 65 14.20 -7.63 -16.07
N VAL A 66 14.38 -8.49 -17.07
CA VAL A 66 13.56 -9.68 -17.30
C VAL A 66 14.49 -10.89 -17.33
N TYR A 67 14.10 -11.93 -16.61
CA TYR A 67 14.82 -13.20 -16.51
C TYR A 67 13.90 -14.32 -17.01
N GLU A 68 14.44 -15.21 -17.83
CA GLU A 68 13.73 -16.41 -18.31
C GLU A 68 14.07 -17.65 -17.47
N ASP A 69 15.18 -17.59 -16.73
CA ASP A 69 15.68 -18.66 -15.87
C ASP A 69 15.62 -18.26 -14.39
N GLU A 70 15.07 -19.16 -13.58
CA GLU A 70 14.95 -18.99 -12.14
C GLU A 70 16.32 -19.10 -11.45
N VAL A 71 17.26 -19.88 -11.99
CA VAL A 71 18.60 -20.02 -11.41
C VAL A 71 19.39 -18.72 -11.61
N ALA A 72 19.38 -18.15 -12.81
CA ALA A 72 19.95 -16.83 -13.07
C ALA A 72 19.33 -15.75 -12.18
N TYR A 73 18.00 -15.76 -12.04
CA TYR A 73 17.28 -14.86 -11.16
C TYR A 73 17.70 -15.01 -9.68
N GLN A 74 17.77 -16.24 -9.17
CA GLN A 74 18.17 -16.50 -7.78
C GLN A 74 19.61 -16.10 -7.51
N ASN A 75 20.52 -16.40 -8.43
CA ASN A 75 21.94 -16.06 -8.28
C ASN A 75 22.18 -14.56 -8.21
N GLU A 76 21.40 -13.76 -8.93
CA GLU A 76 21.56 -12.31 -8.97
C GLU A 76 20.73 -11.58 -7.90
N ILE A 77 19.46 -11.95 -7.70
CA ILE A 77 18.53 -11.19 -6.86
C ILE A 77 18.41 -11.74 -5.44
N VAL A 78 18.37 -13.05 -5.24
CA VAL A 78 18.21 -13.62 -3.87
C VAL A 78 19.43 -13.31 -3.00
N ARG A 79 20.62 -13.13 -3.60
CA ARG A 79 21.82 -12.65 -2.88
C ARG A 79 21.69 -11.19 -2.41
N LEU A 80 20.99 -10.35 -3.17
CA LEU A 80 20.81 -8.93 -2.86
C LEU A 80 19.60 -8.68 -1.96
N GLU A 81 18.57 -9.52 -2.07
CA GLU A 81 17.32 -9.41 -1.33
C GLU A 81 16.82 -10.80 -0.86
N PRO A 82 17.40 -11.37 0.23
CA PRO A 82 17.04 -12.72 0.69
C PRO A 82 15.59 -12.85 1.18
N ASP A 83 14.96 -11.75 1.61
CA ASP A 83 13.54 -11.71 2.02
C ASP A 83 12.58 -11.51 0.83
N PHE A 84 13.06 -11.63 -0.40
CA PHE A 84 12.26 -11.48 -1.59
C PHE A 84 11.17 -12.55 -1.66
N ARG A 85 9.91 -12.11 -1.71
CA ARG A 85 8.74 -12.97 -1.98
C ARG A 85 7.75 -12.23 -2.85
N HIS A 86 7.29 -12.88 -3.92
CA HIS A 86 6.18 -12.36 -4.72
C HIS A 86 4.87 -12.52 -3.94
N THR A 87 4.21 -11.39 -3.66
CA THR A 87 2.88 -11.40 -3.02
C THR A 87 1.79 -11.49 -4.08
N GLN A 88 1.01 -12.57 -4.05
CA GLN A 88 -0.14 -12.73 -4.93
C GLN A 88 -1.36 -11.97 -4.40
N THR A 89 -2.26 -11.49 -5.27
CA THR A 89 -3.47 -10.74 -4.89
C THR A 89 -4.31 -11.48 -3.85
N ARG A 90 -4.43 -12.81 -3.99
CA ARG A 90 -5.17 -13.67 -3.06
C ARG A 90 -4.71 -13.53 -1.60
N HIS A 91 -3.47 -13.14 -1.38
CA HIS A 91 -2.94 -12.89 -0.04
C HIS A 91 -3.63 -11.71 0.62
N TYR A 92 -3.80 -10.61 -0.12
CA TYR A 92 -4.50 -9.42 0.37
C TYR A 92 -5.99 -9.67 0.57
N VAL A 93 -6.62 -10.52 -0.24
CA VAL A 93 -8.02 -10.94 -0.07
C VAL A 93 -8.24 -11.51 1.33
N ASN A 94 -7.36 -12.39 1.79
CA ASN A 94 -7.46 -12.99 3.13
C ASN A 94 -7.26 -11.94 4.23
N VAL A 95 -6.24 -11.08 4.10
CA VAL A 95 -5.98 -10.00 5.06
C VAL A 95 -7.18 -9.04 5.16
N LEU A 96 -7.76 -8.64 4.02
CA LEU A 96 -8.91 -7.73 3.99
C LEU A 96 -10.16 -8.37 4.58
N ARG A 97 -10.40 -9.67 4.37
CA ARG A 97 -11.52 -10.40 5.00
C ARG A 97 -11.42 -10.39 6.52
N GLU A 98 -10.24 -10.67 7.05
CA GLU A 98 -9.97 -10.64 8.49
C GLU A 98 -10.15 -9.24 9.08
N ILE A 99 -9.67 -8.21 8.37
CA ILE A 99 -9.86 -6.81 8.78
C ILE A 99 -11.34 -6.44 8.77
N THR A 100 -12.07 -6.80 7.71
CA THR A 100 -13.51 -6.53 7.59
C THR A 100 -14.27 -7.20 8.73
N ALA A 101 -13.97 -8.48 9.02
CA ALA A 101 -14.57 -9.21 10.13
C ALA A 101 -14.27 -8.56 11.49
N ALA A 102 -13.04 -8.07 11.71
CA ALA A 102 -12.67 -7.42 12.96
C ALA A 102 -13.34 -6.03 13.14
N LEU A 103 -13.50 -5.28 12.04
CA LEU A 103 -14.18 -3.98 12.05
C LEU A 103 -15.68 -4.12 12.30
N GLY A 104 -16.30 -5.21 11.84
CA GLY A 104 -17.73 -5.42 11.94
C GLY A 104 -18.49 -4.35 11.17
N THR A 105 -19.34 -3.58 11.86
CA THR A 105 -20.15 -2.50 11.27
C THR A 105 -19.48 -1.12 11.34
N ALA A 106 -18.26 -1.02 11.85
CA ALA A 106 -17.58 0.27 11.97
C ALA A 106 -17.34 0.88 10.58
N PRO A 107 -17.66 2.17 10.37
CA PRO A 107 -17.45 2.83 9.08
C PRO A 107 -15.95 2.83 8.76
N ALA A 108 -15.60 2.41 7.55
CA ALA A 108 -14.22 2.35 7.10
C ALA A 108 -14.12 2.58 5.59
N SER A 109 -13.04 3.23 5.17
CA SER A 109 -12.70 3.44 3.76
C SER A 109 -11.38 2.77 3.43
N LEU A 110 -11.27 2.26 2.21
CA LEU A 110 -10.06 1.62 1.70
C LEU A 110 -9.47 2.47 0.57
N THR A 111 -8.20 2.84 0.69
CA THR A 111 -7.40 3.34 -0.42
C THR A 111 -6.39 2.29 -0.83
N VAL A 112 -6.51 1.81 -2.06
CA VAL A 112 -5.54 0.88 -2.66
C VAL A 112 -4.51 1.70 -3.41
N LEU A 113 -3.26 1.62 -2.95
CA LEU A 113 -2.09 2.16 -3.63
C LEU A 113 -1.42 1.02 -4.39
N SER A 114 -1.18 1.20 -5.67
CA SER A 114 -0.32 0.29 -6.43
C SER A 114 0.64 1.08 -7.29
N ASP A 115 1.93 0.77 -7.15
CA ASP A 115 2.98 1.15 -8.11
C ASP A 115 2.71 0.62 -9.53
N GLY A 116 1.77 -0.33 -9.63
CA GLY A 116 1.01 -0.60 -10.83
C GLY A 116 1.69 -1.63 -11.73
N HIS A 117 0.88 -2.54 -12.25
CA HIS A 117 1.35 -3.51 -13.25
C HIS A 117 1.77 -2.87 -14.57
N GLY A 118 1.41 -1.61 -14.79
CA GLY A 118 1.82 -0.84 -15.96
C GLY A 118 3.34 -0.78 -16.10
N ARG A 119 4.07 -0.64 -14.99
CA ARG A 119 5.54 -0.61 -15.00
C ARG A 119 6.12 -1.97 -15.39
N THR A 120 5.60 -3.06 -14.81
CA THR A 120 5.95 -4.43 -15.19
C THR A 120 5.70 -4.70 -16.68
N LEU A 121 4.52 -4.33 -17.19
CA LEU A 121 4.17 -4.51 -18.59
C LEU A 121 5.04 -3.65 -19.51
N PHE A 122 5.32 -2.41 -19.11
CA PHE A 122 6.20 -1.51 -19.86
C PHE A 122 7.62 -2.06 -19.94
N ALA A 123 8.19 -2.51 -18.82
CA ALA A 123 9.51 -3.13 -18.80
C ALA A 123 9.57 -4.38 -19.68
N LEU A 124 8.51 -5.18 -19.69
CA LEU A 124 8.42 -6.36 -20.56
C LEU A 124 8.31 -5.98 -22.04
N ILE A 125 7.48 -4.99 -22.38
CA ILE A 125 7.32 -4.49 -23.75
C ILE A 125 8.65 -3.90 -24.25
N ASP A 126 9.35 -3.12 -23.41
CA ASP A 126 10.67 -2.56 -23.73
C ASP A 126 11.70 -3.67 -23.98
N ALA A 127 11.76 -4.67 -23.09
CA ALA A 127 12.67 -5.82 -23.25
C ALA A 127 12.42 -6.57 -24.56
N VAL A 128 11.15 -6.73 -24.95
CA VAL A 128 10.77 -7.33 -26.24
C VAL A 128 11.17 -6.45 -27.42
N ALA A 129 10.89 -5.15 -27.35
CA ALA A 129 11.22 -4.19 -28.42
C ALA A 129 12.73 -4.12 -28.66
N ARG A 130 13.53 -4.26 -27.60
CA ARG A 130 15.00 -4.28 -27.64
C ARG A 130 15.59 -5.66 -27.99
N GLY A 131 14.75 -6.68 -28.18
CA GLY A 131 15.19 -8.04 -28.52
C GLY A 131 15.86 -8.80 -27.36
N LEU A 132 15.75 -8.30 -26.13
CA LEU A 132 16.28 -8.96 -24.92
C LEU A 132 15.45 -10.19 -24.54
N VAL A 133 14.18 -10.19 -24.92
CA VAL A 133 13.24 -11.30 -24.74
C VAL A 133 12.50 -11.51 -26.04
N GLN A 134 12.58 -12.70 -26.62
CA GLN A 134 11.79 -13.04 -27.80
C GLN A 134 10.45 -13.59 -27.36
N ILE A 135 9.34 -13.00 -27.81
CA ILE A 135 7.99 -13.53 -27.55
C ILE A 135 7.29 -13.88 -28.86
N SER A 136 6.61 -15.02 -28.86
CA SER A 136 5.73 -15.47 -29.93
C SER A 136 4.45 -14.60 -30.02
N ARG A 137 3.70 -14.77 -31.11
CA ARG A 137 2.42 -14.07 -31.31
C ARG A 137 1.37 -14.49 -30.27
N SER A 138 1.34 -15.77 -29.87
CA SER A 138 0.43 -16.29 -28.84
C SER A 138 0.78 -15.72 -27.45
N GLU A 139 2.06 -15.68 -27.09
CA GLU A 139 2.52 -15.08 -25.84
C GLU A 139 2.19 -13.58 -25.78
N ARG A 140 2.36 -12.85 -26.89
CA ARG A 140 1.97 -11.43 -26.97
C ARG A 140 0.48 -11.20 -26.68
N HIS A 141 -0.39 -12.10 -27.16
CA HIS A 141 -1.81 -12.04 -26.83
C HIS A 141 -2.05 -12.34 -25.35
N HIS A 142 -1.33 -13.32 -24.78
CA HIS A 142 -1.39 -13.64 -23.35
C HIS A 142 -1.00 -12.45 -22.47
N LEU A 143 0.09 -11.75 -22.80
CA LEU A 143 0.54 -10.55 -22.08
C LEU A 143 -0.50 -9.43 -22.06
N ARG A 144 -1.23 -9.23 -23.17
CA ARG A 144 -2.32 -8.24 -23.21
C ARG A 144 -3.48 -8.63 -22.29
N ARG A 145 -3.82 -9.91 -22.22
CA ARG A 145 -4.85 -10.42 -21.32
C ARG A 145 -4.46 -10.28 -19.85
N LEU A 146 -3.19 -10.55 -19.54
CA LEU A 146 -2.62 -10.42 -18.20
C LEU A 146 -2.78 -8.99 -17.65
N ALA A 147 -2.59 -7.98 -18.49
CA ALA A 147 -2.77 -6.58 -18.12
C ALA A 147 -4.19 -6.28 -17.64
N THR A 148 -5.19 -6.81 -18.35
CA THR A 148 -6.60 -6.70 -17.98
C THR A 148 -6.87 -7.48 -16.70
N GLN A 149 -6.43 -8.74 -16.63
CA GLN A 149 -6.61 -9.59 -15.45
C GLN A 149 -6.09 -8.94 -14.17
N TRP A 150 -4.88 -8.39 -14.20
CA TRP A 150 -4.33 -7.77 -13.00
C TRP A 150 -5.07 -6.50 -12.59
N ARG A 151 -5.59 -5.73 -13.55
CA ARG A 151 -6.47 -4.59 -13.26
C ARG A 151 -7.75 -5.07 -12.57
N ASP A 152 -8.38 -6.12 -13.10
CA ASP A 152 -9.61 -6.69 -12.59
C ASP A 152 -9.41 -7.30 -11.18
N GLU A 153 -8.25 -7.92 -10.93
CA GLU A 153 -7.84 -8.40 -9.60
C GLU A 153 -7.81 -7.27 -8.56
N MET A 154 -7.30 -6.10 -8.90
CA MET A 154 -7.29 -4.93 -8.00
C MET A 154 -8.67 -4.29 -7.84
N GLN A 155 -9.56 -4.49 -8.82
CA GLN A 155 -10.95 -4.03 -8.73
C GLN A 155 -11.82 -4.94 -7.87
N SER A 156 -11.53 -6.24 -7.84
CA SER A 156 -12.33 -7.28 -7.18
C SER A 156 -11.94 -7.57 -5.71
N LEU A 157 -11.11 -6.73 -5.09
CA LEU A 157 -10.77 -6.87 -3.67
C LEU A 157 -12.03 -6.82 -2.78
N PRO A 158 -12.21 -7.76 -1.83
CA PRO A 158 -13.41 -7.84 -1.01
C PRO A 158 -13.43 -6.69 0.00
N TRP A 159 -14.21 -5.65 -0.29
CA TRP A 159 -14.40 -4.51 0.61
C TRP A 159 -15.84 -4.01 0.53
N GLN A 160 -16.46 -3.76 1.69
CA GLN A 160 -17.87 -3.37 1.77
C GLN A 160 -18.09 -1.84 1.85
N GLY A 161 -17.02 -1.06 2.03
CA GLY A 161 -17.08 0.41 2.11
C GLY A 161 -16.58 1.13 0.84
N PRO A 162 -16.41 2.47 0.91
CA PRO A 162 -15.82 3.24 -0.18
C PRO A 162 -14.40 2.75 -0.51
N VAL A 163 -14.11 2.56 -1.80
CA VAL A 163 -12.78 2.18 -2.29
C VAL A 163 -12.23 3.27 -3.22
N ASN A 164 -11.14 3.92 -2.83
CA ASN A 164 -10.34 4.75 -3.70
C ASN A 164 -9.15 3.96 -4.24
N ARG A 165 -8.78 4.16 -5.51
CA ARG A 165 -7.65 3.48 -6.14
C ARG A 165 -6.69 4.53 -6.71
N ILE A 166 -5.43 4.43 -6.34
CA ILE A 166 -4.35 5.25 -6.86
C ILE A 166 -3.35 4.28 -7.47
N ILE A 167 -3.38 4.18 -8.81
CA ILE A 167 -2.59 3.21 -9.57
C ILE A 167 -1.68 3.98 -10.51
N GLY A 168 -0.37 3.81 -10.35
CA GLY A 168 0.65 4.45 -11.18
C GLY A 168 1.52 5.46 -10.44
N GLU A 169 2.42 6.09 -11.19
CA GLU A 169 3.53 6.88 -10.65
C GLU A 169 3.55 8.34 -11.17
N SER A 170 2.41 8.87 -11.61
CA SER A 170 2.35 10.30 -11.97
C SER A 170 2.66 11.17 -10.75
N VAL A 171 3.11 12.41 -10.96
CA VAL A 171 3.32 13.35 -9.84
C VAL A 171 2.04 13.53 -9.02
N ALA A 172 0.89 13.62 -9.69
CA ALA A 172 -0.40 13.72 -9.03
C ALA A 172 -0.74 12.48 -8.19
N ASP A 173 -0.53 11.27 -8.73
CA ASP A 173 -0.78 10.02 -8.01
C ASP A 173 0.19 9.80 -6.85
N THR A 174 1.45 10.22 -7.02
CA THR A 174 2.46 10.22 -5.96
C THR A 174 2.01 11.11 -4.80
N LEU A 175 1.58 12.34 -5.09
CA LEU A 175 1.07 13.26 -4.07
C LEU A 175 -0.19 12.71 -3.39
N ARG A 176 -1.14 12.14 -4.14
CA ARG A 176 -2.34 11.49 -3.58
C ARG A 176 -1.98 10.29 -2.71
N SER A 177 -0.95 9.52 -3.08
CA SER A 177 -0.46 8.37 -2.31
C SER A 177 0.16 8.82 -0.98
N ILE A 178 0.94 9.91 -1.01
CA ILE A 178 1.48 10.55 0.20
C ILE A 178 0.34 11.04 1.09
N ASP A 179 -0.66 11.73 0.52
CA ASP A 179 -1.86 12.19 1.24
C ASP A 179 -2.61 11.04 1.92
N ALA A 180 -2.84 9.94 1.20
CA ALA A 180 -3.49 8.76 1.73
C ALA A 180 -2.68 8.13 2.89
N LEU A 181 -1.37 7.97 2.71
CA LEU A 181 -0.49 7.39 3.74
C LEU A 181 -0.38 8.29 4.97
N ALA A 182 -0.20 9.59 4.79
CA ALA A 182 -0.10 10.57 5.87
C ALA A 182 -1.36 10.60 6.75
N THR A 183 -2.51 10.32 6.16
CA THR A 183 -3.81 10.35 6.85
C THR A 183 -4.31 8.97 7.29
N ALA A 184 -3.63 7.88 6.98
CA ALA A 184 -4.10 6.54 7.30
C ALA A 184 -4.17 6.28 8.81
N ASP A 185 -5.24 5.60 9.25
CA ASP A 185 -5.37 5.04 10.59
C ASP A 185 -4.83 3.59 10.64
N LEU A 186 -4.89 2.88 9.51
CA LEU A 186 -4.32 1.55 9.32
C LEU A 186 -3.58 1.49 7.98
N VAL A 187 -2.31 1.07 7.99
CA VAL A 187 -1.50 0.84 6.79
C VAL A 187 -1.20 -0.65 6.68
N ILE A 188 -1.57 -1.25 5.55
CA ILE A 188 -1.24 -2.62 5.18
C ILE A 188 -0.25 -2.53 4.02
N HIS A 189 0.89 -3.17 4.14
CA HIS A 189 1.88 -3.25 3.05
C HIS A 189 2.38 -4.68 2.89
N ASP A 190 2.93 -5.05 1.75
CA ASP A 190 3.70 -6.29 1.62
C ASP A 190 5.19 -6.02 1.78
N ALA A 191 5.81 -5.27 0.88
CA ALA A 191 7.24 -5.07 0.84
C ALA A 191 7.58 -3.62 0.44
N GLY A 192 8.77 -3.17 0.83
CA GLY A 192 9.31 -1.88 0.42
C GLY A 192 9.18 -0.77 1.46
N GLY A 193 10.07 0.21 1.32
CA GLY A 193 10.19 1.32 2.25
C GLY A 193 9.13 2.40 2.07
N PHE A 194 8.51 2.54 0.88
CA PHE A 194 7.69 3.72 0.55
C PHE A 194 6.58 3.97 1.56
N SER A 195 5.62 3.05 1.75
CA SER A 195 4.50 3.26 2.68
C SER A 195 4.97 3.48 4.11
N ARG A 196 5.96 2.71 4.58
CA ARG A 196 6.47 2.80 5.95
C ARG A 196 7.18 4.13 6.19
N VAL A 197 8.03 4.54 5.26
CA VAL A 197 8.83 5.77 5.33
C VAL A 197 7.91 6.98 5.20
N VAL A 198 7.10 7.05 4.15
CA VAL A 198 6.16 8.16 3.92
C VAL A 198 5.21 8.32 5.09
N HIS A 199 4.61 7.22 5.57
CA HIS A 199 3.75 7.30 6.74
C HIS A 199 4.52 7.78 7.98
N ARG A 200 5.71 7.23 8.27
CA ARG A 200 6.55 7.69 9.40
C ARG A 200 6.90 9.18 9.30
N LEU A 201 7.15 9.69 8.10
CA LEU A 201 7.54 11.07 7.85
C LEU A 201 6.37 12.06 8.00
N TYR A 202 5.17 11.68 7.55
CA TYR A 202 4.07 12.62 7.35
C TYR A 202 2.80 12.29 8.15
N ARG A 203 2.78 11.22 8.97
CA ARG A 203 1.59 10.79 9.72
C ARG A 203 0.96 11.92 10.52
N HIS A 204 -0.33 12.15 10.30
CA HIS A 204 -1.11 13.11 11.07
C HIS A 204 -1.40 12.62 12.50
N ARG A 205 -1.47 11.30 12.68
CA ARG A 205 -1.86 10.66 13.93
C ARG A 205 -0.75 9.75 14.43
N SER A 206 -0.56 9.71 15.74
CA SER A 206 0.44 8.87 16.38
C SER A 206 -0.04 7.43 16.60
N ASP A 207 -1.35 7.18 16.55
CA ASP A 207 -2.00 5.89 16.84
C ASP A 207 -2.20 4.99 15.62
N THR A 208 -1.57 5.29 14.48
CA THR A 208 -1.70 4.46 13.27
C THR A 208 -1.12 3.06 13.49
N LEU A 209 -1.90 2.05 13.11
CA LEU A 209 -1.43 0.66 13.05
C LEU A 209 -0.79 0.39 11.69
N ILE A 210 0.39 -0.25 11.67
CA ILE A 210 1.06 -0.68 10.43
C ILE A 210 1.19 -2.21 10.47
N LEU A 211 0.71 -2.88 9.43
CA LEU A 211 0.74 -4.33 9.29
C LEU A 211 1.51 -4.71 8.03
N ASP A 212 2.50 -5.58 8.20
CA ASP A 212 3.11 -6.31 7.08
C ASP A 212 2.21 -7.51 6.74
N SER A 213 1.57 -7.43 5.59
CA SER A 213 0.71 -8.49 5.06
C SER A 213 1.47 -9.81 4.96
N ARG A 214 2.75 -9.85 4.56
CA ARG A 214 3.53 -11.09 4.42
C ARG A 214 3.69 -11.84 5.75
N HIS A 215 3.62 -11.12 6.86
CA HIS A 215 3.76 -11.64 8.21
C HIS A 215 2.42 -11.60 8.98
N PHE A 216 1.28 -11.51 8.28
CA PHE A 216 -0.03 -11.44 8.90
C PHE A 216 -0.43 -12.76 9.54
N ASN A 217 -0.11 -12.91 10.82
CA ASN A 217 -0.26 -14.13 11.59
C ASN A 217 -1.18 -13.92 12.82
N ALA A 218 -1.20 -14.87 13.75
CA ALA A 218 -2.02 -14.78 14.96
C ALA A 218 -1.71 -13.54 15.80
N ALA A 219 -0.43 -13.15 15.94
CA ALA A 219 -0.04 -11.96 16.68
C ALA A 219 -0.51 -10.68 15.97
N SER A 220 -0.39 -10.60 14.64
CA SER A 220 -0.93 -9.48 13.85
C SER A 220 -2.45 -9.33 14.03
N ARG A 221 -3.18 -10.46 14.06
CA ARG A 221 -4.63 -10.48 14.28
C ARG A 221 -5.00 -10.00 15.69
N SER A 222 -4.29 -10.45 16.73
CA SER A 222 -4.51 -9.97 18.09
C SER A 222 -4.26 -8.47 18.20
N HIS A 223 -3.15 -7.99 17.65
CA HIS A 223 -2.81 -6.57 17.67
C HIS A 223 -3.84 -5.70 16.91
N LEU A 224 -4.35 -6.19 15.77
CA LEU A 224 -5.45 -5.53 15.05
C LEU A 224 -6.71 -5.41 15.92
N ARG A 225 -7.13 -6.48 16.60
CA ARG A 225 -8.34 -6.48 17.45
C ARG A 225 -8.19 -5.51 18.61
N GLU A 226 -7.05 -5.54 19.30
CA GLU A 226 -6.75 -4.59 20.39
C GLU A 226 -6.74 -3.15 19.92
N TRP A 227 -6.18 -2.89 18.74
CA TRP A 227 -6.19 -1.55 18.14
C TRP A 227 -7.60 -1.08 17.80
N ILE A 228 -8.43 -1.92 17.16
CA ILE A 228 -9.84 -1.60 16.86
C ILE A 228 -10.61 -1.30 18.15
N GLU A 229 -10.43 -2.11 19.18
CA GLU A 229 -11.12 -1.94 20.46
C GLU A 229 -10.75 -0.62 21.14
N ARG A 230 -9.46 -0.25 21.12
CA ARG A 230 -9.02 1.07 21.61
C ARG A 230 -9.68 2.21 20.84
N ARG A 231 -9.79 2.11 19.51
CA ARG A 231 -10.43 3.12 18.66
C ARG A 231 -11.91 3.27 18.96
N ARG A 232 -12.63 2.16 19.17
CA ARG A 232 -14.04 2.17 19.59
C ARG A 232 -14.25 2.87 20.93
N ASN A 233 -13.41 2.53 21.92
CA ASN A 233 -13.46 3.16 23.24
C ASN A 233 -13.14 4.66 23.20
N GLN A 234 -12.22 5.08 22.33
CA GLN A 234 -11.93 6.51 22.13
C GLN A 234 -13.10 7.26 21.51
N ALA A 235 -13.75 6.68 20.49
CA ALA A 235 -14.93 7.28 19.85
C ALA A 235 -16.09 7.43 20.84
N ALA A 236 -16.43 6.37 21.59
CA ALA A 236 -17.50 6.41 22.60
C ALA A 236 -17.26 7.49 23.68
N ARG A 237 -16.00 7.69 24.10
CA ARG A 237 -15.64 8.76 25.04
C ARG A 237 -15.81 10.16 24.44
N ALA A 238 -15.51 10.34 23.17
CA ALA A 238 -15.69 11.63 22.50
C ALA A 238 -17.18 12.02 22.42
N ASP A 239 -18.04 11.05 22.07
CA ASP A 239 -19.49 11.25 21.96
C ASP A 239 -20.15 11.54 23.33
N SER A 240 -19.64 10.93 24.41
CA SER A 240 -20.13 11.20 25.77
C SER A 240 -19.86 12.62 26.26
N ARG A 241 -18.87 13.33 25.69
CA ARG A 241 -18.52 14.71 26.06
C ARG A 241 -19.30 15.77 25.30
N THR A 242 -19.90 15.40 24.18
CA THR A 242 -20.70 16.29 23.33
C THR A 242 -22.19 16.18 23.60
N ALA A 243 -22.63 15.27 24.47
CA ALA A 243 -24.00 15.23 24.95
C ALA A 243 -24.35 16.54 25.70
N PRO A 244 -25.35 17.31 25.25
CA PRO A 244 -25.73 18.54 25.92
C PRO A 244 -26.21 18.22 27.34
N LEU A 245 -25.76 18.99 28.32
CA LEU A 245 -26.35 19.01 29.65
C LEU A 245 -27.83 19.36 29.48
N THR A 246 -28.68 18.33 29.48
CA THR A 246 -30.12 18.51 29.48
C THR A 246 -30.47 19.32 30.72
N SER A 247 -30.87 20.57 30.50
CA SER A 247 -31.29 21.50 31.54
C SER A 247 -32.31 20.83 32.45
N ALA A 248 -32.01 20.82 33.75
CA ALA A 248 -32.90 20.30 34.77
C ALA A 248 -34.30 20.94 34.64
N PRO A 249 -35.39 20.15 34.75
CA PRO A 249 -36.74 20.69 34.74
C PRO A 249 -36.91 21.62 35.95
N ARG A 250 -37.43 22.82 35.69
CA ARG A 250 -37.81 23.81 36.71
C ARG A 250 -39.07 23.37 37.45
#